data_AF-A0A816DEN1-F1
#
_entry.id   AF-A0A816DEN1-F1
#
_cell.length_a   1.000
_cell.length_b   1.000
_cell.length_c   1.000
_cell.angle_alpha   90.00
_cell.angle_beta   90.00
_cell.angle_gamma   90.00
#
_symmetry.space_group_name_H-M   'P 1'
#
loop_
_entity.id
_entity.type
_entity.pdbx_description
1 polymer ?
#
loop_
_entity_poly.entity_id
_entity_poly.type
_entity_poly.pdbx_seq_one_letter_code
_entity_poly.pdbx_strand_id
1 'polypeptide(L)'
;MILLLISLIVMVNGGPCTQGLYYCGATLVEMGYLPEQIAQAGGHSDSRVTDNILFYCIGGPEGNIMNEATCSDGCVSGGSNDQCA
;
A
#
# COMPACT_ATOMS: atom_id res chain seq x y z
N MET A 1 15.26 -14.78 -36.10
CA MET A 1 15.33 -13.48 -35.39
C MET A 1 14.32 -13.54 -34.26
N ILE A 2 14.77 -13.93 -33.06
CA ILE A 2 13.91 -14.01 -31.87
C ILE A 2 13.83 -12.59 -31.30
N LEU A 3 12.64 -11.97 -31.33
CA LEU A 3 12.37 -10.75 -30.57
C LEU A 3 12.36 -11.15 -29.08
N LEU A 4 13.49 -11.02 -28.41
CA LEU A 4 13.54 -10.95 -26.96
C LEU A 4 12.94 -9.59 -26.59
N LEU A 5 11.63 -9.56 -26.33
CA LEU A 5 11.00 -8.47 -25.59
C LEU A 5 11.58 -8.51 -24.19
N ILE A 6 12.70 -7.82 -24.01
CA ILE A 6 13.26 -7.53 -22.70
C ILE A 6 12.23 -6.60 -22.07
N SER A 7 11.32 -7.16 -21.27
CA SER A 7 10.47 -6.37 -20.40
C SER A 7 11.41 -5.57 -19.51
N LEU A 8 11.58 -4.27 -19.79
CA LEU A 8 12.12 -3.35 -18.81
C LEU A 8 11.11 -3.39 -17.67
N ILE A 9 11.40 -4.22 -16.67
CA ILE A 9 10.74 -4.13 -15.38
C ILE A 9 11.25 -2.80 -14.83
N VAL A 10 10.46 -1.74 -15.04
CA VAL A 10 10.70 -0.46 -14.38
C VAL A 10 10.43 -0.74 -12.91
N MET A 11 11.47 -1.16 -12.19
CA MET A 11 11.46 -1.23 -10.74
C MET A 11 11.42 0.22 -10.25
N VAL A 12 10.21 0.75 -10.12
CA VAL A 12 9.96 1.97 -9.38
C VAL A 12 10.50 1.72 -7.99
N ASN A 13 11.55 2.45 -7.59
CA ASN A 13 12.08 2.41 -6.23
C ASN A 13 11.12 3.16 -5.30
N GLY A 14 9.93 2.59 -5.10
CA GLY A 14 9.05 2.77 -3.97
C GLY A 14 8.81 1.36 -3.45
N GLY A 15 9.57 0.95 -2.44
CA GLY A 15 9.75 -0.47 -2.13
C GLY A 15 8.44 -1.18 -1.74
N PRO A 16 8.33 -2.50 -1.97
CA PRO A 16 7.22 -3.28 -1.42
C PRO A 16 7.18 -3.04 0.08
N CYS A 17 5.98 -2.80 0.63
CA CYS A 17 5.78 -2.61 2.06
C CYS A 17 6.57 -3.65 2.88
N THR A 18 7.00 -3.29 4.08
CA THR A 18 7.72 -4.24 4.94
C THR A 18 6.72 -5.23 5.52
N GLN A 19 6.90 -6.52 5.18
CA GLN A 19 6.03 -7.57 5.68
C GLN A 19 5.96 -7.56 7.21
N GLY A 20 4.76 -7.67 7.76
CA GLY A 20 4.53 -7.65 9.21
C GLY A 20 4.30 -6.25 9.79
N LEU A 21 4.40 -5.20 8.97
CA LEU A 21 4.13 -3.83 9.38
C LEU A 21 2.77 -3.34 8.86
N TYR A 22 2.27 -2.33 9.54
CA TYR A 22 1.02 -1.65 9.27
C TYR A 22 1.31 -0.27 8.66
N TYR A 23 0.47 0.12 7.71
CA TYR A 23 0.61 1.35 6.96
C TYR A 23 -0.74 2.04 6.80
N CYS A 24 -0.78 3.34 7.01
CA CYS A 24 -1.92 4.15 6.60
C CYS A 24 -1.99 4.20 5.07
N GLY A 25 -3.20 4.37 4.52
CA GLY A 25 -3.37 4.56 3.07
C GLY A 25 -2.50 5.69 2.52
N ALA A 26 -2.40 6.82 3.24
CA ALA A 26 -1.54 7.94 2.89
C ALA A 26 -0.05 7.54 2.81
N THR A 27 0.44 6.77 3.78
CA THR A 27 1.83 6.30 3.81
C THR A 27 2.12 5.36 2.65
N LEU A 28 1.18 4.50 2.28
CA LEU A 28 1.30 3.64 1.08
C LEU A 28 1.40 4.47 -0.21
N VAL A 29 0.64 5.57 -0.33
CA VAL A 29 0.77 6.50 -1.46
C VAL A 29 2.16 7.12 -1.51
N GLU A 30 2.70 7.58 -0.37
CA GLU A 30 4.06 8.12 -0.28
C GLU A 30 5.14 7.07 -0.63
N MET A 31 4.86 5.79 -0.35
CA MET A 31 5.71 4.66 -0.73
C MET A 31 5.58 4.27 -2.21
N GLY A 32 4.64 4.87 -2.96
CA GLY A 32 4.48 4.67 -4.41
C GLY A 32 3.38 3.69 -4.80
N TYR A 33 2.51 3.26 -3.88
CA TYR A 33 1.32 2.48 -4.22
C TYR A 33 0.31 3.35 -4.97
N LEU A 34 -0.34 2.79 -6.00
CA LEU A 34 -1.39 3.52 -6.70
C LEU A 34 -2.63 3.64 -5.81
N PRO A 35 -3.26 4.82 -5.71
CA PRO A 35 -4.45 5.01 -4.89
C PRO A 35 -5.59 4.04 -5.23
N GLU A 36 -5.74 3.65 -6.49
CA GLU A 36 -6.70 2.61 -6.90
C GLU A 36 -6.40 1.22 -6.33
N GLN A 37 -5.14 0.83 -6.21
CA GLN A 37 -4.74 -0.47 -5.63
C GLN A 37 -5.05 -0.49 -4.13
N ILE A 38 -4.75 0.61 -3.45
CA ILE A 38 -5.03 0.80 -2.01
C ILE A 38 -6.55 0.79 -1.79
N ALA A 39 -7.32 1.48 -2.63
CA ALA A 39 -8.78 1.51 -2.54
C ALA A 39 -9.36 0.10 -2.71
N GLN A 40 -8.92 -0.65 -3.73
CA GLN A 40 -9.33 -2.04 -3.96
C GLN A 40 -8.97 -2.94 -2.77
N ALA A 41 -7.76 -2.85 -2.23
CA ALA A 41 -7.34 -3.58 -1.03
C ALA A 41 -8.18 -3.18 0.20
N GLY A 42 -8.63 -1.94 0.23
CA GLY A 42 -9.52 -1.37 1.24
C GLY A 42 -10.99 -1.76 1.08
N GLY A 43 -11.38 -2.41 -0.03
CA GLY A 43 -12.77 -2.70 -0.36
C GLY A 43 -13.58 -1.49 -0.82
N HIS A 44 -12.91 -0.42 -1.27
CA HIS A 44 -13.52 0.84 -1.68
C HIS A 44 -13.19 1.18 -3.13
N SER A 45 -14.09 1.87 -3.82
CA SER A 45 -13.86 2.38 -5.18
C SER A 45 -13.29 3.80 -5.20
N ASP A 46 -13.26 4.47 -4.05
CA ASP A 46 -12.82 5.86 -3.90
C ASP A 46 -11.55 5.91 -3.04
N SER A 47 -10.49 6.49 -3.60
CA SER A 47 -9.18 6.60 -2.94
C SER A 47 -9.16 7.59 -1.77
N ARG A 48 -10.14 8.49 -1.64
CA ARG A 48 -10.23 9.41 -0.49
C ARG A 48 -10.63 8.69 0.79
N VAL A 49 -11.20 7.48 0.67
CA VAL A 49 -11.64 6.69 1.83
C VAL A 49 -10.46 5.98 2.49
N THR A 50 -9.32 5.86 1.81
CA THR A 50 -8.17 5.09 2.32
C THR A 50 -7.34 5.83 3.36
N ASP A 51 -7.53 7.15 3.51
CA ASP A 51 -6.77 7.96 4.48
C ASP A 51 -7.04 7.54 5.95
N ASN A 52 -8.22 6.96 6.20
CA ASN A 52 -8.60 6.45 7.52
C ASN A 52 -8.55 4.91 7.60
N ILE A 53 -7.87 4.25 6.67
CA ILE A 53 -7.74 2.79 6.68
C ILE A 53 -6.31 2.41 7.03
N LEU A 54 -6.19 1.51 7.99
CA LEU A 54 -4.94 0.85 8.35
C LEU A 54 -4.82 -0.44 7.54
N PHE A 55 -3.69 -0.61 6.87
CA PHE A 55 -3.40 -1.78 6.05
C PHE A 55 -2.27 -2.59 6.66
N TYR A 56 -2.43 -3.91 6.68
CA TYR A 56 -1.35 -4.84 7.04
C TYR A 56 -0.59 -5.29 5.79
N CYS A 57 0.73 -5.21 5.83
CA CYS A 57 1.58 -5.72 4.76
C CYS A 57 1.80 -7.22 4.90
N ILE A 58 1.16 -7.99 4.01
CA ILE A 58 1.36 -9.45 3.92
C ILE A 58 2.64 -9.81 3.15
N GLY A 59 3.23 -8.85 2.42
CA GLY A 59 4.45 -9.04 1.64
C GLY A 59 4.21 -9.66 0.26
N GLY A 60 5.24 -10.24 -0.32
CA GLY A 60 5.23 -10.79 -1.69
C GLY A 60 5.93 -9.88 -2.72
N PRO A 61 6.02 -10.32 -3.99
CA PRO A 61 6.84 -9.66 -5.00
C PRO A 61 6.42 -8.21 -5.31
N GLU A 62 5.14 -7.91 -5.12
CA GLU A 62 4.53 -6.59 -5.36
C GLU A 62 4.23 -5.85 -4.04
N GLY A 63 4.61 -6.40 -2.88
CA GLY A 63 4.25 -5.86 -1.57
C GLY A 63 2.74 -5.85 -1.34
N ASN A 64 2.10 -7.01 -1.28
CA ASN A 64 0.66 -7.07 -1.12
C ASN A 64 0.24 -6.54 0.26
N ILE A 65 -0.90 -5.86 0.27
CA ILE A 65 -1.51 -5.25 1.45
C ILE A 65 -2.93 -5.78 1.64
N MET A 66 -3.39 -5.78 2.88
CA MET A 66 -4.73 -6.18 3.26
C MET A 66 -5.32 -5.12 4.19
N ASN A 67 -6.60 -4.79 4.04
CA ASN A 67 -7.31 -3.96 5.01
C ASN A 67 -7.31 -4.66 6.38
N GLU A 68 -6.71 -4.00 7.38
CA GLU A 68 -6.73 -4.45 8.77
C GLU A 68 -7.90 -3.81 9.53
N ALA A 69 -8.02 -2.48 9.46
CA ALA A 69 -9.02 -1.73 10.23
C ALA A 69 -9.37 -0.38 9.58
N THR A 70 -10.60 0.06 9.79
CA THR A 70 -11.01 1.46 9.57
C THR A 70 -10.86 2.24 10.88
N CYS A 71 -10.01 3.27 10.89
CA CYS A 71 -9.75 4.11 12.05
C CYS A 71 -10.84 5.18 12.22
N SER A 72 -11.44 5.26 13.41
CA SER A 72 -12.53 6.23 13.69
C SER A 72 -12.03 7.66 13.87
N ASP A 73 -10.86 7.82 14.50
CA ASP A 73 -10.23 9.11 14.78
C ASP A 73 -9.06 9.43 13.82
N GLY A 74 -8.95 8.65 12.74
CA GLY A 74 -7.92 8.78 11.72
C GLY A 74 -6.76 7.80 11.88
N CYS A 75 -5.97 7.67 10.82
CA CYS A 75 -4.77 6.84 10.80
C CYS A 75 -3.54 7.73 11.03
N VAL A 76 -2.68 7.32 11.96
CA VAL A 76 -1.50 8.09 12.39
C VAL A 76 -0.25 7.37 11.97
N SER A 77 0.66 8.09 11.30
CA SER A 77 1.95 7.50 10.95
C SER A 77 2.84 7.37 12.18
N GLY A 78 3.24 6.14 12.48
CA GLY A 78 4.06 5.78 13.65
C GLY A 78 5.54 5.67 13.33
N GLY A 79 5.99 6.25 12.22
CA GLY A 79 7.36 6.12 11.72
C GLY A 79 7.52 4.84 10.91
N SER A 80 7.91 3.73 11.55
CA SER A 80 8.11 2.45 10.86
C SER A 80 6.88 1.55 10.89
N ASN A 81 5.84 1.89 11.66
CA ASN A 81 4.63 1.11 11.80
C ASN A 81 3.47 2.01 12.19
N ASP A 82 2.48 2.13 11.33
CA ASP A 82 1.35 3.03 11.53
C ASP A 82 0.27 2.39 12.41
N GLN A 83 -0.64 3.23 12.92
CA GLN A 83 -1.71 2.80 13.83
C GLN A 83 -2.92 3.73 13.77
N CYS A 84 -4.08 3.24 14.19
CA CYS A 84 -5.24 4.11 14.42
C CYS A 84 -5.00 5.00 15.66
N ALA A 85 -5.48 6.25 15.59
CA ALA A 85 -5.54 7.16 16.74
C ALA A 85 -6.51 6.69 17.83
#